data_AF-A0A933DYL4-F1
#
_entry.id   AF-A0A933DYL4-F1
#
_cell.length_a   1.000
_cell.length_b   1.000
_cell.length_c   1.000
_cell.angle_alpha   90.00
_cell.angle_beta   90.00
_cell.angle_gamma   90.00
#
_symmetry.space_group_name_H-M   'P 1'
#
loop_
_entity.id
_entity.type
_entity.pdbx_description
1 polymer ?
#
loop_
_entity_poly.entity_id
_entity_poly.type
_entity_poly.pdbx_seq_one_letter_code
_entity_poly.pdbx_strand_id
1 'polypeptide(L)'
;IHYLTDRLMREAGADPATISKEEVPQIPVRMQMLAEGQLDAATLPEPLTTLAVKSGGRVILSDAKSLAGLSVLEFRSDFLRDHRDTVKRFVRAHDKAVEEVNRKRNAYRALLADKARLPDSVKETFPVPSFPSAHVPSEEDVRKAMEWMVENKLVPRSIAYKDLVDSGFVQR
;
A
#
# COMPACT_ATOMS: atom_id res chain seq x y z
N ILE A 1 5.27 4.38 2.77
CA ILE A 1 5.02 4.40 4.24
C ILE A 1 5.02 5.82 4.79
N HIS A 2 6.09 6.62 4.65
CA HIS A 2 6.12 8.00 5.18
C HIS A 2 4.95 8.88 4.69
N TYR A 3 4.69 8.92 3.38
CA TYR A 3 3.52 9.61 2.81
C TYR A 3 2.21 9.19 3.46
N LEU A 4 2.02 7.87 3.64
CA LEU A 4 0.81 7.32 4.24
C LEU A 4 0.65 7.75 5.70
N THR A 5 1.74 7.71 6.48
CA THR A 5 1.77 8.19 7.87
C THR A 5 1.32 9.64 7.95
N ASP A 6 1.91 10.52 7.15
CA ASP A 6 1.58 11.94 7.13
C ASP A 6 0.14 12.20 6.66
N ARG A 7 -0.32 11.49 5.63
CA ARG A 7 -1.68 11.60 5.12
C ARG A 7 -2.71 11.19 6.17
N LEU A 8 -2.53 10.04 6.81
CA LEU A 8 -3.45 9.55 7.85
C LEU A 8 -3.50 10.48 9.05
N MET A 9 -2.36 11.01 9.49
CA MET A 9 -2.32 11.99 10.59
C MET A 9 -3.05 13.29 10.22
N ARG A 10 -2.84 13.80 9.00
CA ARG A 10 -3.51 15.01 8.51
C ARG A 10 -5.03 14.80 8.37
N GLU A 11 -5.46 13.66 7.82
CA GLU A 11 -6.89 13.31 7.71
C GLU A 11 -7.56 13.15 9.08
N ALA A 12 -6.81 12.72 10.10
CA ALA A 12 -7.28 12.64 11.49
C ALA A 12 -7.26 14.00 12.23
N GLY A 13 -6.79 15.07 11.59
CA GLY A 13 -6.69 16.40 12.20
C GLY A 13 -5.57 16.53 13.25
N ALA A 14 -4.57 15.65 13.22
CA ALA A 14 -3.45 15.71 14.15
C ALA A 14 -2.56 16.93 13.85
N ASP A 15 -2.13 17.65 14.88
CA ASP A 15 -1.21 18.78 14.75
C ASP A 15 0.24 18.27 14.60
N PRO A 16 0.88 18.43 13.42
CA PRO A 16 2.25 17.98 13.21
C PRO A 16 3.26 18.60 14.18
N ALA A 17 2.99 19.80 14.73
CA ALA A 17 3.88 20.45 15.69
C ALA A 17 3.96 19.73 17.05
N THR A 18 2.98 18.86 17.33
CA THR A 18 2.90 18.06 18.57
C THR A 18 3.45 16.65 18.42
N ILE A 19 3.94 16.28 17.23
CA ILE A 19 4.37 14.92 16.91
C ILE A 19 5.86 14.92 16.57
N SER A 20 6.66 14.23 17.38
CA SER A 20 8.05 13.93 17.03
C SER A 20 8.11 12.66 16.17
N LYS A 21 8.70 12.76 14.98
CA LYS A 21 8.88 11.61 14.08
C LYS A 21 10.33 11.12 14.14
N GLU A 22 10.50 9.81 14.30
CA GLU A 22 11.79 9.12 14.16
C GLU A 22 11.80 8.26 12.89
N GLU A 23 12.87 8.37 12.11
CA GLU A 23 13.05 7.52 10.93
C GLU A 23 13.65 6.17 11.34
N VAL A 24 12.84 5.12 11.28
CA VAL A 24 13.27 3.73 11.53
C VAL A 24 13.07 2.93 10.24
N PRO A 25 14.08 2.83 9.35
CA PRO A 25 13.91 2.23 8.02
C PRO A 25 13.57 0.74 8.06
N GLN A 26 14.13 0.01 9.01
CA GLN A 26 13.91 -1.43 9.17
C GLN A 26 12.59 -1.67 9.89
N ILE A 27 11.60 -2.21 9.18
CA ILE A 27 10.25 -2.45 9.72
C ILE A 27 10.26 -3.38 10.95
N PRO A 28 11.06 -4.47 11.00
CA PRO A 28 11.13 -5.32 12.20
C PRO A 28 11.63 -4.55 13.44
N VAL A 29 12.65 -3.70 13.27
CA VAL A 29 13.18 -2.85 14.35
C VAL A 29 12.09 -1.89 14.82
N ARG A 30 11.36 -1.26 13.90
CA ARG A 30 10.24 -0.37 14.23
C ARG A 30 9.16 -1.06 15.07
N MET A 31 8.82 -2.30 14.73
CA MET A 31 7.87 -3.09 15.53
C MET A 31 8.43 -3.42 16.92
N GLN A 32 9.71 -3.75 17.03
CA GLN A 32 10.37 -3.99 18.31
C GLN A 32 10.37 -2.74 19.20
N MET A 33 10.72 -1.58 18.65
CA MET A 33 10.72 -0.30 19.37
C MET A 33 9.32 0.05 19.89
N LEU A 34 8.26 -0.20 19.11
CA LEU A 34 6.88 -0.06 19.56
C LEU A 34 6.58 -1.00 20.74
N ALA A 35 6.99 -2.27 20.65
CA ALA A 35 6.75 -3.28 21.69
C ALA A 35 7.52 -2.98 23.00
N GLU A 36 8.69 -2.36 22.90
CA GLU A 36 9.54 -1.96 24.03
C GLU A 36 9.14 -0.59 24.62
N GLY A 37 8.14 0.09 24.07
CA GLY A 37 7.68 1.41 24.52
C GLY A 37 8.64 2.55 24.18
N GLN A 38 9.56 2.34 23.24
CA GLN A 38 10.45 3.38 22.72
C GLN A 38 9.75 4.29 21.69
N LEU A 39 8.67 3.80 21.07
CA LEU A 39 7.79 4.57 20.19
C LEU A 39 6.36 4.54 20.74
N ASP A 40 5.71 5.69 20.81
CA ASP A 40 4.29 5.79 21.20
C ASP A 40 3.34 5.22 20.13
N ALA A 41 3.75 5.31 18.85
CA ALA A 41 3.00 4.78 17.71
C ALA A 41 3.96 4.42 16.56
N ALA A 42 3.56 3.45 15.73
CA ALA A 42 4.29 3.08 14.52
C ALA A 42 3.35 2.75 13.36
N THR A 43 3.69 3.22 12.16
CA THR A 43 3.05 2.74 10.93
C THR A 43 3.70 1.42 10.51
N LEU A 44 2.91 0.36 10.51
CA LEU A 44 3.31 -1.01 10.16
C LEU A 44 2.46 -1.53 8.99
N PRO A 45 3.03 -2.31 8.05
CA PRO A 45 2.25 -3.06 7.07
C PRO A 45 1.73 -4.37 7.68
N GLU A 46 0.71 -4.96 7.05
CA GLU A 46 0.36 -6.35 7.35
C GLU A 46 1.48 -7.32 6.90
N PRO A 47 1.71 -8.43 7.63
CA PRO A 47 0.96 -8.93 8.79
C PRO A 47 1.40 -8.35 10.15
N LEU A 48 2.36 -7.42 10.18
CA LEU A 48 2.95 -6.93 11.43
C LEU A 48 1.97 -6.10 12.25
N THR A 49 1.04 -5.40 11.61
CA THR A 49 -0.08 -4.73 12.29
C THR A 49 -0.93 -5.73 13.05
N THR A 50 -1.33 -6.85 12.43
CA THR A 50 -2.06 -7.93 13.10
C THR A 50 -1.26 -8.51 14.28
N LEU A 51 0.05 -8.71 14.14
CA LEU A 51 0.89 -9.21 15.23
C LEU A 51 0.97 -8.21 16.39
N ALA A 52 1.17 -6.93 16.11
CA ALA A 52 1.22 -5.89 17.13
C ALA A 52 -0.08 -5.83 17.94
N VAL A 53 -1.23 -5.97 17.29
CA VAL A 53 -2.53 -6.06 17.97
C VAL A 53 -2.65 -7.32 18.84
N LYS A 54 -2.20 -8.48 18.33
CA LYS A 54 -2.17 -9.72 19.13
C LYS A 54 -1.28 -9.60 20.37
N SER A 55 -0.24 -8.77 20.32
CA SER A 55 0.66 -8.48 21.44
C SER A 55 0.18 -7.36 22.36
N GLY A 56 -1.08 -6.91 22.24
CA GLY A 56 -1.69 -5.90 23.11
C GLY A 56 -1.69 -4.48 22.55
N GLY A 57 -1.16 -4.26 21.35
CA GLY A 57 -1.26 -2.99 20.63
C GLY A 57 -2.67 -2.69 20.14
N ARG A 58 -2.88 -1.45 19.67
CA ARG A 58 -4.15 -1.00 19.10
C ARG A 58 -3.93 -0.20 17.81
N VAL A 59 -4.75 -0.47 16.81
CA VAL A 59 -4.80 0.34 15.59
C VAL A 59 -5.48 1.68 15.91
N ILE A 60 -4.76 2.79 15.75
CA ILE A 60 -5.27 4.15 15.94
C ILE A 60 -5.68 4.83 14.63
N LEU A 61 -5.00 4.50 13.53
CA LEU A 61 -5.26 4.97 12.17
C LEU A 61 -5.02 3.83 11.19
N SER A 62 -5.77 3.78 10.09
CA SER A 62 -5.66 2.74 9.07
C SER A 62 -6.18 3.21 7.73
N ASP A 63 -5.53 2.76 6.65
CA ASP A 63 -5.99 2.89 5.28
C ASP A 63 -6.69 1.64 4.75
N ALA A 64 -7.08 0.68 5.60
CA ALA A 64 -7.74 -0.55 5.14
C ALA A 64 -9.06 -0.32 4.38
N LYS A 65 -9.63 0.90 4.46
CA LYS A 65 -10.83 1.33 3.75
C LYS A 65 -10.57 2.41 2.69
N SER A 66 -9.31 2.81 2.49
CA SER A 66 -8.92 3.80 1.48
C SER A 66 -7.83 3.23 0.59
N LEU A 67 -7.66 3.80 -0.60
CA LEU A 67 -6.54 3.45 -1.48
C LEU A 67 -5.30 4.31 -1.21
N ALA A 68 -5.15 4.85 0.01
CA ALA A 68 -4.10 5.80 0.32
C ALA A 68 -2.69 5.20 0.21
N GLY A 69 -2.53 3.92 0.58
CA GLY A 69 -1.34 3.11 0.34
C GLY A 69 -1.35 2.45 -1.04
N LEU A 70 -1.18 3.24 -2.11
CA LEU A 70 -1.21 2.72 -3.48
C LEU A 70 -0.03 1.76 -3.74
N SER A 71 -0.36 0.50 -4.05
CA SER A 71 0.53 -0.38 -4.80
C SER A 71 0.17 -0.25 -6.28
N VAL A 72 1.15 0.04 -7.14
CA VAL A 72 0.91 0.27 -8.56
C VAL A 72 1.63 -0.77 -9.41
N LEU A 73 1.03 -1.12 -10.55
CA LEU A 73 1.72 -1.78 -11.64
C LEU A 73 2.31 -0.70 -12.54
N GLU A 74 3.64 -0.63 -12.58
CA GLU A 74 4.36 0.28 -13.47
C GLU A 74 5.01 -0.48 -14.62
N PHE A 75 5.04 0.16 -15.79
CA PHE A 75 5.67 -0.36 -16.99
C PHE A 75 6.58 0.72 -17.56
N ARG A 76 7.73 0.31 -18.11
CA ARG A 76 8.60 1.24 -18.84
C ARG A 76 7.87 1.81 -20.05
N SER A 77 8.06 3.10 -20.30
CA SER A 77 7.37 3.83 -21.38
C SER A 77 7.67 3.27 -22.77
N ASP A 78 8.89 2.80 -23.02
CA ASP A 78 9.26 2.15 -24.28
C ASP A 78 8.55 0.81 -24.46
N PHE A 79 8.50 -0.01 -23.41
CA PHE A 79 7.77 -1.28 -23.43
C PHE A 79 6.26 -1.08 -23.65
N LEU A 80 5.67 -0.07 -23.02
CA LEU A 80 4.26 0.29 -23.25
C LEU A 80 4.00 0.64 -24.72
N ARG A 81 4.89 1.43 -25.33
CA ARG A 81 4.76 1.86 -26.74
C ARG A 81 4.92 0.67 -27.70
N ASP A 82 5.96 -0.13 -27.50
CA ASP A 82 6.40 -1.14 -28.48
C ASP A 82 5.67 -2.49 -28.30
N HIS A 83 5.08 -2.74 -27.12
CA HIS A 83 4.44 -4.02 -26.79
C HIS A 83 3.02 -3.88 -26.23
N ARG A 84 2.23 -2.93 -26.77
CA ARG A 84 0.88 -2.61 -26.26
C ARG A 84 -0.02 -3.83 -26.03
N ASP A 85 -0.09 -4.74 -26.99
CA ASP A 85 -0.97 -5.92 -26.88
C ASP A 85 -0.52 -6.90 -25.80
N THR A 86 0.78 -7.01 -25.56
CA THR A 86 1.33 -7.84 -24.49
C THR A 86 0.97 -7.26 -23.14
N VAL A 87 1.09 -5.95 -22.95
CA VAL A 87 0.66 -5.27 -21.71
C VAL A 87 -0.85 -5.46 -21.50
N LYS A 88 -1.68 -5.26 -22.52
CA LYS A 88 -3.13 -5.51 -22.43
C LYS A 88 -3.45 -6.96 -22.05
N ARG A 89 -2.72 -7.94 -22.60
CA ARG A 89 -2.88 -9.36 -22.23
C ARG A 89 -2.46 -9.62 -20.78
N PHE A 90 -1.37 -9.01 -20.33
CA PHE A 90 -0.90 -9.11 -18.95
C PHE A 90 -1.94 -8.55 -17.96
N VAL A 91 -2.47 -7.34 -18.20
CA VAL A 91 -3.51 -6.73 -17.36
C VAL A 91 -4.76 -7.61 -17.31
N ARG A 92 -5.20 -8.19 -18.44
CA ARG A 92 -6.30 -9.15 -18.45
C ARG A 92 -6.02 -10.43 -17.64
N ALA A 93 -4.79 -10.93 -17.69
CA ALA A 93 -4.41 -12.11 -16.91
C ALA A 93 -4.37 -11.79 -15.41
N HIS A 94 -3.87 -10.61 -15.05
CA HIS A 94 -3.92 -10.09 -13.68
C HIS A 94 -5.37 -10.00 -13.17
N ASP A 95 -6.28 -9.39 -13.92
CA ASP A 95 -7.68 -9.25 -13.49
C ASP A 95 -8.39 -10.60 -13.33
N LYS A 96 -8.11 -11.57 -14.20
CA LYS A 96 -8.61 -12.95 -14.03
C LYS A 96 -8.10 -13.59 -12.74
N ALA A 97 -6.83 -13.36 -12.39
CA ALA A 97 -6.27 -13.87 -11.14
C ALA A 97 -6.93 -13.18 -9.92
N VAL A 98 -7.14 -11.86 -9.98
CA VAL A 98 -7.87 -11.11 -8.96
C VAL A 98 -9.29 -11.64 -8.78
N GLU A 99 -10.03 -11.84 -9.86
CA GLU A 99 -11.38 -12.40 -9.84
C GLU A 99 -11.39 -13.79 -9.19
N GLU A 100 -10.44 -14.65 -9.58
CA GLU A 100 -10.37 -16.00 -9.04
C GLU A 100 -10.06 -16.01 -7.54
N VAL A 101 -9.08 -15.20 -7.10
CA VAL A 101 -8.72 -15.05 -5.68
C VAL A 101 -9.91 -14.52 -4.89
N ASN A 102 -10.58 -13.48 -5.37
CA ASN A 102 -11.74 -12.90 -4.70
C ASN A 102 -12.92 -13.88 -4.59
N ARG A 103 -13.13 -14.71 -5.61
CA ARG A 103 -14.19 -15.74 -5.63
C ARG A 103 -13.87 -16.92 -4.72
N LYS A 104 -12.61 -17.34 -4.64
CA LYS A 104 -12.16 -18.55 -3.92
C LYS A 104 -11.13 -18.25 -2.84
N ARG A 105 -11.31 -17.18 -2.06
CA ARG A 105 -10.31 -16.66 -1.11
C ARG A 105 -9.65 -17.73 -0.23
N ASN A 106 -10.43 -18.62 0.37
CA ASN A 106 -9.89 -19.67 1.25
C ASN A 106 -8.97 -20.67 0.53
N ALA A 107 -9.18 -20.93 -0.76
CA ALA A 107 -8.31 -21.81 -1.55
C ALA A 107 -6.89 -21.23 -1.71
N TYR A 108 -6.73 -19.91 -1.59
CA TYR A 108 -5.45 -19.22 -1.70
C TYR A 108 -4.81 -18.88 -0.34
N ARG A 109 -5.42 -19.28 0.78
CA ARG A 109 -4.88 -19.00 2.13
C ARG A 109 -3.47 -19.55 2.30
N ALA A 110 -3.23 -20.80 1.92
CA ALA A 110 -1.91 -21.42 2.02
C ALA A 110 -0.87 -20.70 1.15
N LEU A 111 -1.26 -20.27 -0.06
CA LEU A 111 -0.39 -19.50 -0.94
C LEU A 111 -0.06 -18.12 -0.34
N LEU A 112 -1.05 -17.44 0.24
CA LEU A 112 -0.83 -16.18 0.96
C LEU A 112 0.11 -16.39 2.14
N ALA A 113 -0.11 -17.43 2.95
CA ALA A 113 0.74 -17.75 4.09
C ALA A 113 2.20 -17.97 3.69
N ASP A 114 2.45 -18.72 2.61
CA ASP A 114 3.78 -18.94 2.05
C ASP A 114 4.41 -17.63 1.52
N LYS A 115 3.72 -16.94 0.60
CA LYS A 115 4.28 -15.77 -0.10
C LYS A 115 4.42 -14.54 0.77
N ALA A 116 3.49 -14.30 1.69
CA ALA A 116 3.58 -13.21 2.66
C ALA A 116 4.39 -13.59 3.92
N ARG A 117 4.88 -14.84 4.00
CA ARG A 117 5.64 -15.37 5.15
C ARG A 117 4.90 -15.13 6.46
N LEU A 118 3.60 -15.44 6.48
CA LEU A 118 2.77 -15.26 7.65
C LEU A 118 3.29 -16.13 8.81
N PRO A 119 3.49 -15.57 10.01
CA PRO A 119 3.84 -16.38 11.17
C PRO A 119 2.77 -17.43 11.48
N ASP A 120 3.20 -18.57 12.03
CA ASP A 120 2.31 -19.67 12.42
C ASP A 120 1.18 -19.23 13.36
N SER A 121 1.45 -18.23 14.20
CA SER A 121 0.49 -17.66 15.14
C SER A 121 -0.68 -16.94 14.47
N VAL A 122 -0.58 -16.57 13.19
CA VAL A 122 -1.62 -15.83 12.46
C VAL A 122 -2.04 -16.48 11.14
N LYS A 123 -1.25 -17.37 10.55
CA LYS A 123 -1.50 -17.90 9.18
C LYS A 123 -2.90 -18.49 8.98
N GLU A 124 -3.46 -19.16 9.99
CA GLU A 124 -4.79 -19.77 9.91
C GLU A 124 -5.92 -18.75 10.07
N THR A 125 -5.68 -17.66 10.81
CA THR A 125 -6.69 -16.65 11.15
C THR A 125 -6.61 -15.40 10.27
N PHE A 126 -5.48 -15.15 9.61
CA PHE A 126 -5.25 -13.94 8.84
C PHE A 126 -6.21 -13.87 7.63
N PRO A 127 -7.04 -12.84 7.47
CA PRO A 127 -8.00 -12.80 6.37
C PRO A 127 -7.26 -12.71 5.03
N VAL A 128 -7.67 -13.51 4.04
CA VAL A 128 -7.23 -13.30 2.66
C VAL A 128 -7.93 -12.02 2.16
N PRO A 129 -7.19 -10.94 1.84
CA PRO A 129 -7.81 -9.67 1.51
C PRO A 129 -8.56 -9.76 0.17
N SER A 130 -9.46 -8.80 -0.03
CA SER A 130 -10.02 -8.57 -1.35
C SER A 130 -9.05 -7.75 -2.18
N PHE A 131 -8.82 -8.14 -3.42
CA PHE A 131 -7.98 -7.39 -4.35
C PHE A 131 -8.87 -6.62 -5.33
N PRO A 132 -8.61 -5.33 -5.60
CA PRO A 132 -9.35 -4.60 -6.62
C PRO A 132 -8.89 -5.07 -8.01
N SER A 133 -9.81 -5.05 -8.99
CA SER A 133 -9.41 -5.16 -10.41
C SER A 133 -8.49 -4.01 -10.79
N ALA A 134 -7.69 -4.20 -11.84
CA ALA A 134 -6.78 -3.18 -12.33
C ALA A 134 -7.56 -1.92 -12.72
N HIS A 135 -7.15 -0.81 -12.12
CA HIS A 135 -7.64 0.53 -12.42
C HIS A 135 -6.44 1.48 -12.33
N VAL A 136 -6.57 2.64 -12.95
CA VAL A 136 -5.59 3.71 -12.79
C VAL A 136 -5.85 4.46 -11.48
N PRO A 137 -4.81 4.99 -10.81
CA PRO A 137 -5.01 5.85 -9.65
C PRO A 137 -5.81 7.09 -10.03
N SER A 138 -6.58 7.66 -9.10
CA SER A 138 -7.32 8.89 -9.37
C SER A 138 -6.37 10.09 -9.58
N GLU A 139 -6.80 11.09 -10.35
CA GLU A 139 -6.03 12.34 -10.49
C GLU A 139 -5.81 13.01 -9.13
N GLU A 140 -6.79 12.93 -8.24
CA GLU A 140 -6.72 13.49 -6.90
C GLU A 140 -5.65 12.80 -6.04
N ASP A 141 -5.58 11.47 -6.05
CA ASP A 141 -4.57 10.73 -5.29
C ASP A 141 -3.17 10.99 -5.82
N VAL A 142 -2.99 11.04 -7.15
CA VAL A 142 -1.70 11.40 -7.76
C VAL A 142 -1.33 12.83 -7.39
N ARG A 143 -2.26 13.78 -7.47
CA ARG A 143 -2.02 15.18 -7.10
C ARG A 143 -1.58 15.30 -5.63
N LYS A 144 -2.31 14.68 -4.70
CA LYS A 144 -1.97 14.69 -3.26
C LYS A 144 -0.59 14.10 -3.00
N ALA A 145 -0.24 13.01 -3.68
CA ALA A 145 1.08 12.39 -3.54
C ALA A 145 2.18 13.32 -4.09
N MET A 146 1.99 13.90 -5.28
CA MET A 146 2.97 14.81 -5.89
C MET A 146 3.16 16.09 -5.07
N GLU A 147 2.09 16.67 -4.54
CA GLU A 147 2.15 17.82 -3.62
C GLU A 147 2.96 17.50 -2.39
N TRP A 148 2.68 16.37 -1.73
CA TRP A 148 3.46 15.93 -0.58
C TRP A 148 4.94 15.71 -0.93
N MET A 149 5.25 15.14 -2.09
CA MET A 149 6.65 14.94 -2.53
C MET A 149 7.37 16.26 -2.77
N VAL A 150 6.69 17.29 -3.29
CA VAL A 150 7.25 18.64 -3.47
C VAL A 150 7.42 19.34 -2.12
N GLU A 151 6.42 19.30 -1.25
CA GLU A 151 6.46 19.87 0.11
C GLU A 151 7.66 19.30 0.90
N ASN A 152 7.92 18.00 0.76
CA ASN A 152 9.02 17.29 1.41
C ASN A 152 10.34 17.33 0.62
N LYS A 153 10.41 18.13 -0.46
CA LYS A 153 11.62 18.33 -1.29
C LYS A 153 12.21 17.03 -1.87
N LEU A 154 11.37 16.01 -2.07
CA LEU A 154 11.77 14.75 -2.70
C LEU A 154 11.84 14.85 -4.22
N VAL A 155 11.08 15.79 -4.80
CA VAL A 155 11.12 16.16 -6.21
C VAL A 155 11.13 17.68 -6.35
N PRO A 156 11.77 18.23 -7.40
CA PRO A 156 11.88 19.68 -7.56
C PRO A 156 10.57 20.33 -8.00
N ARG A 157 9.65 19.56 -8.61
CA ARG A 157 8.36 20.03 -9.10
C ARG A 157 7.38 18.87 -9.27
N SER A 158 6.09 19.20 -9.33
CA SER A 158 5.04 18.25 -9.69
C SER A 158 5.17 17.79 -11.15
N ILE A 159 4.72 16.56 -11.40
CA ILE A 159 4.63 15.90 -12.71
C ILE A 159 3.14 15.80 -13.03
N ALA A 160 2.76 16.13 -14.26
CA ALA A 160 1.34 16.10 -14.62
C ALA A 160 0.82 14.66 -14.64
N TYR A 161 -0.43 14.47 -14.23
CA TYR A 161 -1.09 13.16 -14.19
C TYR A 161 -0.98 12.39 -15.52
N LYS A 162 -1.24 13.07 -16.64
CA LYS A 162 -1.15 12.50 -18.00
C LYS A 162 0.25 12.00 -18.39
N ASP A 163 1.29 12.48 -17.72
CA ASP A 163 2.68 12.06 -17.97
C ASP A 163 3.06 10.85 -17.10
N LEU A 164 2.26 10.53 -16.08
CA LEU A 164 2.45 9.41 -15.16
C LEU A 164 1.50 8.23 -15.45
N VAL A 165 0.32 8.50 -16.00
CA VAL A 165 -0.77 7.52 -16.08
C VAL A 165 -1.26 7.34 -17.52
N ASP A 166 -1.16 6.11 -18.04
CA ASP A 166 -1.79 5.67 -19.31
C ASP A 166 -2.97 4.75 -19.00
N SER A 167 -4.20 5.25 -19.17
CA SER A 167 -5.43 4.50 -18.95
C SER A 167 -5.82 3.58 -20.11
N GLY A 168 -5.06 3.56 -21.21
CA GLY A 168 -5.33 2.76 -22.40
C GLY A 168 -5.10 1.25 -22.27
N PHE A 169 -4.74 0.78 -21.07
CA PHE A 169 -4.38 -0.61 -20.76
C PHE A 169 -5.33 -1.32 -19.78
N VAL A 170 -6.17 -0.57 -19.06
CA VAL A 170 -7.19 -1.13 -18.16
C VAL A 170 -8.53 -1.24 -18.88
N GLN A 171 -9.37 -2.20 -18.48
CA GLN A 171 -10.74 -2.28 -19.03
C GLN A 171 -11.60 -1.16 -18.43
N ARG A 172 -12.55 -0.64 -19.23
CA ARG A 172 -13.55 0.33 -18.77
C ARG A 172 -14.69 -0.37 -18.06
#